data_AF-A0A7L7VT56-F1
#
_entry.id   AF-A0A7L7VT56-F1
#
_cell.length_a   1.000
_cell.length_b   1.000
_cell.length_c   1.000
_cell.angle_alpha   90.00
_cell.angle_beta   90.00
_cell.angle_gamma   90.00
#
_symmetry.space_group_name_H-M   'P 1'
#
loop_
_entity.id
_entity.type
_entity.pdbx_description
1 polymer ?
#
loop_
_entity_poly.entity_id
_entity_poly.type
_entity_poly.pdbx_seq_one_letter_code
_entity_poly.pdbx_strand_id
1 'polypeptide(L)'
;MAIYLDPPLWPAHDTHFSHLISDTSLTELHAFAAAAGIPERAFDGDHYDVPERRFDDLVAAGAIPVEARILVRRLIASGLRIPARQRSKSLKLPLLNRWESIMPGHDALFLDLLDRWGEDHRKYHGRTHLLAVLEALDLLTDPADPPRTVLLAAWFHDAVYRGIAGQDEEESARLAEDRLADAGLPPAEVEEVARLVRLTSDHQPEAGDDDGALLCDADLSVLGGEPEPYARYVAAVREDYAHIGDADFAAGRAAVVRRLLALDPLFHTARARDLWLDAARRNLQGELA
;
A
#
# COMPACT_ATOMS: atom_id res chain seq x y z
N MET A 1 -22.94 6.89 20.47
CA MET A 1 -22.92 6.44 19.07
C MET A 1 -23.36 7.63 18.25
N ALA A 2 -22.47 8.18 17.45
CA ALA A 2 -22.70 9.44 16.76
C ALA A 2 -22.17 9.32 15.34
N ILE A 3 -23.08 9.40 14.37
CA ILE A 3 -22.74 9.47 12.96
C ILE A 3 -22.76 10.94 12.57
N TYR A 4 -21.69 11.43 11.95
CA TYR A 4 -21.55 12.82 11.55
C TYR A 4 -21.64 12.95 10.05
N LEU A 5 -22.25 14.04 9.58
CA LEU A 5 -22.46 14.34 8.16
C LEU A 5 -22.06 15.79 7.88
N ASP A 6 -21.25 16.06 6.85
CA ASP A 6 -20.96 17.43 6.42
C ASP A 6 -21.97 17.93 5.37
N PRO A 7 -22.12 19.25 5.17
CA PRO A 7 -22.97 19.77 4.10
C PRO A 7 -22.49 19.29 2.74
N PRO A 8 -23.39 19.15 1.75
CA PRO A 8 -23.05 18.68 0.41
C PRO A 8 -22.25 19.76 -0.33
N LEU A 9 -20.92 19.73 -0.18
CA LEU A 9 -20.01 20.76 -0.71
C LEU A 9 -19.15 20.26 -1.88
N TRP A 10 -19.11 18.94 -2.13
CA TRP A 10 -18.13 18.33 -3.03
C TRP A 10 -18.76 18.00 -4.39
N PRO A 11 -18.47 18.77 -5.47
CA PRO A 11 -19.10 18.55 -6.76
C PRO A 11 -18.53 17.33 -7.49
N ALA A 12 -19.39 16.39 -7.87
CA ALA A 12 -19.08 15.25 -8.73
C ALA A 12 -20.36 14.68 -9.36
N HIS A 13 -20.28 14.04 -10.53
CA HIS A 13 -21.41 13.32 -11.16
C HIS A 13 -22.72 14.13 -11.21
N ASP A 14 -22.65 15.40 -11.61
CA ASP A 14 -23.79 16.33 -11.70
C ASP A 14 -24.55 16.57 -10.37
N THR A 15 -23.90 16.34 -9.22
CA THR A 15 -24.45 16.62 -7.89
C THR A 15 -23.34 17.06 -6.92
N HIS A 16 -23.72 17.41 -5.69
CA HIS A 16 -22.78 17.62 -4.60
C HIS A 16 -22.84 16.43 -3.64
N PHE A 17 -21.71 16.10 -3.04
CA PHE A 17 -21.58 15.01 -2.08
C PHE A 17 -21.27 15.54 -0.69
N SER A 18 -21.81 14.83 0.28
CA SER A 18 -21.48 14.91 1.70
C SER A 18 -20.70 13.66 2.10
N HIS A 19 -19.92 13.78 3.16
CA HIS A 19 -19.19 12.71 3.81
C HIS A 19 -19.87 12.32 5.12
N LEU A 20 -20.10 11.03 5.28
CA LEU A 20 -20.69 10.42 6.47
C LEU A 20 -19.62 9.63 7.23
N ILE A 21 -19.39 9.93 8.50
CA ILE A 21 -18.35 9.29 9.33
C ILE A 21 -18.90 8.77 10.66
N SER A 22 -18.15 7.85 11.25
CA SER A 22 -18.15 7.61 12.70
C SER A 22 -16.86 8.19 13.30
N ASP A 23 -16.92 8.66 14.54
CA ASP A 23 -15.73 9.01 15.33
C ASP A 23 -15.36 7.94 16.37
N THR A 24 -15.97 6.75 16.29
CA THR A 24 -15.67 5.64 17.22
C THR A 24 -15.43 4.28 16.57
N SER A 25 -16.13 3.92 15.48
CA SER A 25 -15.94 2.63 14.82
C SER A 25 -16.51 2.59 13.39
N LEU A 26 -15.81 1.92 12.47
CA LEU A 26 -16.33 1.61 11.14
C LEU A 26 -17.54 0.66 11.21
N THR A 27 -17.62 -0.21 12.21
CA THR A 27 -18.75 -1.13 12.38
C THR A 27 -20.07 -0.39 12.57
N GLU A 28 -20.10 0.67 13.39
CA GLU A 28 -21.33 1.46 13.55
C GLU A 28 -21.65 2.31 12.31
N LEU A 29 -20.62 2.77 11.60
CA LEU A 29 -20.78 3.49 10.35
C LEU A 29 -21.43 2.60 9.28
N HIS A 30 -20.93 1.37 9.11
CA HIS A 30 -21.50 0.39 8.19
C HIS A 30 -22.92 0.00 8.58
N ALA A 31 -23.20 -0.21 9.87
CA ALA A 31 -24.54 -0.53 10.35
C ALA A 31 -25.54 0.59 10.05
N PHE A 32 -25.14 1.85 10.29
CA PHE A 32 -25.97 3.01 9.97
C PHE A 32 -26.19 3.15 8.45
N ALA A 33 -25.12 3.02 7.67
CA ALA A 33 -25.19 3.10 6.21
C ALA A 33 -26.11 2.03 5.61
N ALA A 34 -26.01 0.79 6.09
CA ALA A 34 -26.88 -0.31 5.67
C ALA A 34 -28.35 -0.06 6.03
N ALA A 35 -28.63 0.39 7.26
CA ALA A 35 -29.98 0.73 7.70
C ALA A 35 -30.59 1.89 6.88
N ALA A 36 -29.76 2.85 6.47
CA ALA A 36 -30.16 3.94 5.59
C ALA A 36 -30.22 3.54 4.10
N GLY A 37 -29.83 2.32 3.71
CA GLY A 37 -29.78 1.93 2.30
C GLY A 37 -28.74 2.70 1.48
N ILE A 38 -27.60 3.06 2.09
CA ILE A 38 -26.42 3.54 1.37
C ILE A 38 -25.65 2.31 0.86
N PRO A 39 -25.34 2.22 -0.45
CA PRO A 39 -24.65 1.07 -0.99
C PRO A 39 -23.19 1.02 -0.50
N GLU A 40 -22.66 -0.17 -0.26
CA GLU A 40 -21.29 -0.38 0.23
C GLU A 40 -20.23 0.24 -0.69
N ARG A 41 -20.48 0.29 -2.01
CA ARG A 41 -19.59 0.95 -2.99
C ARG A 41 -19.38 2.45 -2.77
N ALA A 42 -20.19 3.08 -1.92
CA ALA A 42 -20.03 4.48 -1.54
C ALA A 42 -19.07 4.66 -0.36
N PHE A 43 -18.57 3.58 0.24
CA PHE A 43 -17.55 3.62 1.28
C PHE A 43 -16.15 3.84 0.69
N ASP A 44 -15.43 4.85 1.17
CA ASP A 44 -14.05 5.17 0.78
C ASP A 44 -13.09 5.00 1.98
N GLY A 45 -13.19 3.84 2.62
CA GLY A 45 -12.25 3.33 3.62
C GLY A 45 -12.44 3.87 5.04
N ASP A 46 -12.75 5.15 5.21
CA ASP A 46 -12.97 5.78 6.52
C ASP A 46 -14.25 6.62 6.62
N HIS A 47 -15.00 6.72 5.51
CA HIS A 47 -16.24 7.48 5.40
C HIS A 47 -17.08 6.98 4.22
N TYR A 48 -18.35 7.38 4.16
CA TYR A 48 -19.20 7.19 2.98
C TYR A 48 -19.39 8.51 2.23
N ASP A 49 -19.31 8.46 0.89
CA ASP A 49 -19.71 9.53 -0.01
C ASP A 49 -21.21 9.43 -0.33
N VAL A 50 -22.01 10.38 0.14
CA VAL A 50 -23.47 10.38 -0.05
C VAL A 50 -23.91 11.60 -0.86
N PRO A 51 -24.74 11.42 -1.91
CA PRO A 51 -25.17 12.55 -2.73
C PRO A 51 -26.15 13.45 -1.97
N GLU A 52 -26.18 14.74 -2.30
CA GLU A 52 -26.99 15.80 -1.69
C GLU A 52 -28.44 15.39 -1.42
N ARG A 53 -29.06 14.68 -2.37
CA ARG A 53 -30.44 14.16 -2.26
C ARG A 53 -30.68 13.23 -1.05
N ARG A 54 -29.63 12.75 -0.39
CA ARG A 54 -29.69 11.88 0.79
C ARG A 54 -29.49 12.64 2.09
N PHE A 55 -29.09 13.92 2.04
CA PHE A 55 -28.69 14.67 3.22
C PHE A 55 -29.81 14.73 4.27
N ASP A 56 -31.00 15.19 3.89
CA ASP A 56 -32.13 15.33 4.80
C ASP A 56 -32.60 13.97 5.36
N ASP A 57 -32.61 12.92 4.53
CA ASP A 57 -32.97 11.57 4.96
C ASP A 57 -32.00 11.02 6.03
N LEU A 58 -30.71 11.29 5.88
CA LEU A 58 -29.68 10.83 6.81
C LEU A 58 -29.73 11.62 8.12
N VAL A 59 -30.01 12.92 8.06
CA VAL A 59 -30.26 13.74 9.26
C VAL A 59 -31.51 13.23 9.99
N ALA A 60 -32.60 12.94 9.26
CA ALA A 60 -33.81 12.36 9.82
C ALA A 60 -33.58 10.96 10.44
N ALA A 61 -32.64 10.18 9.89
CA ALA A 61 -32.22 8.89 10.42
C ALA A 61 -31.28 9.00 11.64
N GLY A 62 -30.88 10.21 12.06
CA GLY A 62 -30.08 10.46 13.25
C GLY A 62 -28.62 10.81 13.00
N ALA A 63 -28.20 11.06 11.75
CA ALA A 63 -26.89 11.65 11.48
C ALA A 63 -26.86 13.11 11.97
N ILE A 64 -25.75 13.51 12.58
CA ILE A 64 -25.55 14.83 13.17
C ILE A 64 -24.84 15.71 12.12
N PRO A 65 -25.52 16.72 11.56
CA PRO A 65 -24.89 17.63 10.62
C PRO A 65 -23.84 18.49 11.35
N VAL A 66 -22.63 18.53 10.81
CA VAL A 66 -21.51 19.34 11.33
C VAL A 66 -20.77 19.99 10.18
N GLU A 67 -20.07 21.09 10.44
CA GLU A 67 -19.21 21.68 9.40
C GLU A 67 -18.10 20.72 8.96
N ALA A 68 -17.71 20.75 7.68
CA ALA A 68 -16.66 19.88 7.13
C ALA A 68 -15.35 19.91 7.94
N ARG A 69 -14.93 21.09 8.44
CA ARG A 69 -13.75 21.23 9.30
C ARG A 69 -13.87 20.50 10.64
N ILE A 70 -15.08 20.40 11.20
CA ILE A 70 -15.35 19.67 12.45
C ILE A 70 -15.38 18.18 12.16
N LEU A 71 -16.00 17.78 11.06
CA LEU A 71 -16.05 16.39 10.61
C LEU A 71 -14.63 15.80 10.45
N VAL A 72 -13.76 16.49 9.70
CA VAL A 72 -12.38 16.05 9.48
C VAL A 72 -11.59 15.97 10.80
N ARG A 73 -11.74 16.95 11.71
CA ARG A 73 -11.07 16.90 13.01
C ARG A 73 -11.51 15.72 13.86
N ARG A 74 -12.81 15.39 13.86
CA ARG A 74 -13.34 14.21 14.55
C ARG A 74 -12.77 12.92 13.97
N LEU A 75 -12.76 12.79 12.64
CA LEU A 75 -12.22 11.62 11.95
C LEU A 75 -10.72 11.43 12.20
N ILE A 76 -9.95 12.51 12.27
CA ILE A 76 -8.53 12.44 12.63
C ILE A 76 -8.38 12.04 14.11
N ALA A 77 -9.13 12.67 15.01
CA ALA A 77 -9.05 12.39 16.44
C ALA A 77 -9.51 10.97 16.82
N SER A 78 -10.36 10.35 16.00
CA SER A 78 -10.81 8.97 16.21
C SER A 78 -9.76 7.91 15.84
N GLY A 79 -8.69 8.30 15.14
CA GLY A 79 -7.72 7.37 14.56
C GLY A 79 -8.23 6.61 13.32
N LEU A 80 -9.51 6.78 12.95
CA LEU A 80 -10.09 6.07 11.80
C LEU A 80 -9.68 6.68 10.46
N ARG A 81 -9.22 7.94 10.43
CA ARG A 81 -8.81 8.61 9.19
C ARG A 81 -7.74 7.79 8.45
N ILE A 82 -7.99 7.48 7.18
CA ILE A 82 -7.03 6.92 6.22
C ILE A 82 -6.50 8.08 5.34
N PRO A 83 -5.35 8.70 5.66
CA PRO A 83 -4.79 9.80 4.89
C PRO A 83 -4.74 9.50 3.39
N ALA A 84 -4.82 10.54 2.54
CA ALA A 84 -4.77 10.34 1.08
C ALA A 84 -3.54 9.54 0.60
N ARG A 85 -2.40 9.69 1.28
CA ARG A 85 -1.19 8.87 1.02
C ARG A 85 -1.37 7.37 1.26
N GLN A 86 -2.41 6.97 1.99
CA GLN A 86 -2.80 5.58 2.26
C GLN A 86 -4.00 5.14 1.42
N ARG A 87 -4.53 6.01 0.53
CA ARG A 87 -5.59 5.67 -0.41
C ARG A 87 -5.01 5.44 -1.81
N SER A 88 -5.01 4.19 -2.25
CA SER A 88 -4.46 3.76 -3.56
C SER A 88 -4.93 4.62 -4.75
N LYS A 89 -6.20 5.06 -4.77
CA LYS A 89 -6.77 5.89 -5.85
C LYS A 89 -6.17 7.29 -5.94
N SER A 90 -5.74 7.89 -4.83
CA SER A 90 -5.13 9.24 -4.84
C SER A 90 -3.62 9.22 -5.14
N LEU A 91 -3.00 8.04 -5.24
CA LEU A 91 -1.56 7.93 -5.44
C LEU A 91 -1.10 8.13 -6.89
N LYS A 92 -2.01 8.25 -7.86
CA LYS A 92 -1.66 8.43 -9.27
C LYS A 92 -0.71 9.61 -9.50
N LEU A 93 -0.98 10.79 -8.92
CA LEU A 93 -0.14 11.98 -9.13
C LEU A 93 1.24 11.88 -8.45
N PRO A 94 1.36 11.52 -7.16
CA PRO A 94 2.66 11.28 -6.54
C PRO A 94 3.51 10.25 -7.28
N LEU A 95 2.89 9.14 -7.69
CA LEU A 95 3.56 8.06 -8.42
C LEU A 95 3.95 8.48 -9.84
N LEU A 96 3.12 9.27 -10.53
CA LEU A 96 3.48 9.84 -11.84
C LEU A 96 4.70 10.75 -11.74
N ASN A 97 4.77 11.63 -10.73
CA ASN A 97 5.91 12.53 -10.56
C ASN A 97 7.21 11.75 -10.33
N ARG A 98 7.17 10.68 -9.53
CA ARG A 98 8.31 9.78 -9.34
C ARG A 98 8.68 9.06 -10.64
N TRP A 99 7.70 8.56 -11.38
CA TRP A 99 7.93 7.90 -12.66
C TRP A 99 8.59 8.82 -13.68
N GLU A 100 8.09 10.04 -13.86
CA GLU A 100 8.64 11.01 -14.82
C GLU A 100 10.10 11.37 -14.53
N SER A 101 10.53 11.28 -13.26
CA SER A 101 11.93 11.51 -12.90
C SER A 101 12.88 10.41 -13.39
N ILE A 102 12.39 9.18 -13.56
CA ILE A 102 13.20 8.02 -13.99
C ILE A 102 12.96 7.64 -15.45
N MET A 103 11.73 7.77 -15.95
CA MET A 103 11.29 7.29 -17.26
C MET A 103 10.43 8.34 -17.99
N PRO A 104 10.98 9.53 -18.25
CA PRO A 104 10.22 10.61 -18.87
C PRO A 104 9.67 10.21 -20.24
N GLY A 105 8.41 10.56 -20.51
CA GLY A 105 7.74 10.27 -21.79
C GLY A 105 7.32 8.82 -22.01
N HIS A 106 7.35 7.99 -20.97
CA HIS A 106 6.90 6.59 -21.01
C HIS A 106 5.54 6.40 -20.32
N ASP A 107 4.61 7.33 -20.56
CA ASP A 107 3.29 7.41 -19.92
C ASP A 107 2.49 6.10 -20.06
N ALA A 108 2.60 5.42 -21.21
CA ALA A 108 1.89 4.17 -21.46
C ALA A 108 2.38 3.04 -20.54
N LEU A 109 3.68 2.95 -20.29
CA LEU A 109 4.26 1.97 -19.37
C LEU A 109 3.91 2.31 -17.92
N PHE A 110 3.93 3.59 -17.56
CA PHE A 110 3.46 4.04 -16.25
C PHE A 110 2.01 3.63 -15.99
N LEU A 111 1.11 3.83 -16.96
CA LEU A 111 -0.30 3.47 -16.81
C LEU A 111 -0.50 1.95 -16.70
N ASP A 112 0.21 1.13 -17.50
CA ASP A 112 0.19 -0.35 -17.38
C ASP A 112 0.60 -0.79 -15.96
N LEU A 113 1.72 -0.29 -15.45
CA LEU A 113 2.17 -0.59 -14.10
C LEU A 113 1.19 -0.09 -13.04
N LEU A 114 0.69 1.13 -13.17
CA LEU A 114 -0.26 1.70 -12.20
C LEU A 114 -1.57 0.90 -12.15
N ASP A 115 -2.05 0.37 -13.28
CA ASP A 115 -3.24 -0.47 -13.35
C ASP A 115 -2.99 -1.82 -12.67
N ARG A 116 -1.82 -2.45 -12.89
CA ARG A 116 -1.41 -3.70 -12.20
C ARG A 116 -1.33 -3.54 -10.69
N TRP A 117 -0.65 -2.49 -10.22
CA TRP A 117 -0.59 -2.15 -8.80
C TRP A 117 -1.95 -1.75 -8.21
N GLY A 118 -2.94 -1.48 -9.07
CA GLY A 118 -4.30 -1.08 -8.71
C GLY A 118 -5.36 -2.17 -8.79
N GLU A 119 -4.99 -3.42 -9.06
CA GLU A 119 -5.95 -4.52 -9.14
C GLU A 119 -6.72 -4.71 -7.81
N ASP A 120 -8.03 -4.95 -7.90
CA ASP A 120 -8.95 -4.90 -6.75
C ASP A 120 -8.65 -5.95 -5.66
N HIS A 121 -7.99 -7.06 -6.00
CA HIS A 121 -7.61 -8.11 -5.05
C HIS A 121 -6.41 -7.73 -4.18
N ARG A 122 -5.71 -6.63 -4.50
CA ARG A 122 -4.54 -6.15 -3.76
C ARG A 122 -4.96 -5.12 -2.70
N LYS A 123 -4.95 -5.53 -1.44
CA LYS A 123 -5.19 -4.70 -0.26
C LYS A 123 -3.90 -4.22 0.37
N TYR A 124 -2.89 -5.09 0.50
CA TYR A 124 -1.55 -4.67 0.89
C TYR A 124 -0.65 -4.42 -0.32
N HIS A 125 -0.47 -5.42 -1.19
CA HIS A 125 0.48 -5.39 -2.33
C HIS A 125 -0.02 -4.56 -3.53
N GLY A 126 -0.47 -3.34 -3.24
CA GLY A 126 -0.98 -2.37 -4.21
C GLY A 126 -0.16 -1.06 -4.21
N ARG A 127 -0.71 -0.01 -4.83
CA ARG A 127 -0.03 1.29 -5.01
C ARG A 127 0.53 1.91 -3.72
N THR A 128 -0.06 1.61 -2.56
CA THR A 128 0.42 2.06 -1.25
C THR A 128 1.72 1.38 -0.84
N HIS A 129 1.89 0.09 -1.13
CA HIS A 129 3.14 -0.64 -0.92
C HIS A 129 4.24 -0.08 -1.83
N LEU A 130 3.96 0.04 -3.13
CA LEU A 130 4.91 0.65 -4.07
C LEU A 130 5.41 2.02 -3.61
N LEU A 131 4.51 2.92 -3.19
CA LEU A 131 4.93 4.22 -2.67
C LEU A 131 5.79 4.09 -1.41
N ALA A 132 5.45 3.19 -0.49
CA ALA A 132 6.22 2.96 0.73
C ALA A 132 7.64 2.46 0.42
N VAL A 133 7.80 1.55 -0.54
CA VAL A 133 9.13 1.08 -0.99
C VAL A 133 9.94 2.23 -1.61
N LEU A 134 9.33 3.05 -2.47
CA LEU A 134 9.99 4.22 -3.07
C LEU A 134 10.40 5.26 -2.01
N GLU A 135 9.56 5.51 -1.01
CA GLU A 135 9.88 6.40 0.12
C GLU A 135 10.97 5.81 1.03
N ALA A 136 10.97 4.49 1.24
CA ALA A 136 12.04 3.81 1.98
C ALA A 136 13.38 3.92 1.25
N LEU A 137 13.41 3.81 -0.07
CA LEU A 137 14.61 4.03 -0.88
C LEU A 137 15.16 5.45 -0.71
N ASP A 138 14.30 6.48 -0.77
CA ASP A 138 14.73 7.87 -0.52
C ASP A 138 15.37 8.01 0.87
N LEU A 139 14.76 7.39 1.88
CA LEU A 139 15.29 7.37 3.24
C LEU A 139 16.62 6.64 3.32
N LEU A 140 16.83 5.55 2.58
CA LEU A 140 18.07 4.79 2.65
C LEU A 140 19.24 5.52 1.98
N THR A 141 19.00 6.26 0.91
CA THR A 141 20.07 6.87 0.11
C THR A 141 20.36 8.34 0.43
N ASP A 142 19.48 9.04 1.16
CA ASP A 142 19.64 10.44 1.53
C ASP A 142 21.04 10.74 2.12
N PRO A 143 21.78 11.78 1.65
CA PRO A 143 21.34 12.86 0.76
C PRO A 143 21.53 12.58 -0.74
N ALA A 144 21.88 11.35 -1.12
CA ALA A 144 21.97 10.93 -2.52
C ALA A 144 20.64 10.36 -3.03
N ASP A 145 20.49 10.32 -4.35
CA ASP A 145 19.35 9.69 -5.00
C ASP A 145 19.54 8.16 -5.10
N PRO A 146 18.45 7.36 -5.04
CA PRO A 146 18.54 5.94 -5.28
C PRO A 146 18.99 5.61 -6.72
N PRO A 147 19.74 4.53 -6.93
CA PRO A 147 20.09 4.07 -8.27
C PRO A 147 18.84 3.85 -9.12
N ARG A 148 18.90 4.26 -10.39
CA ARG A 148 17.77 4.15 -11.33
C ARG A 148 17.31 2.69 -11.52
N THR A 149 18.25 1.75 -11.58
CA THR A 149 17.98 0.29 -11.65
C THR A 149 17.18 -0.19 -10.46
N VAL A 150 17.53 0.24 -9.24
CA VAL A 150 16.79 -0.08 -8.01
C VAL A 150 15.39 0.54 -8.01
N LEU A 151 15.23 1.78 -8.48
CA LEU A 151 13.92 2.41 -8.62
C LEU A 151 13.04 1.66 -9.62
N LEU A 152 13.56 1.31 -10.79
CA LEU A 152 12.84 0.50 -11.78
C LEU A 152 12.47 -0.87 -11.19
N ALA A 153 13.39 -1.54 -10.51
CA ALA A 153 13.10 -2.81 -9.85
C ALA A 153 11.97 -2.67 -8.81
N ALA A 154 11.94 -1.59 -8.02
CA ALA A 154 10.84 -1.32 -7.10
C ALA A 154 9.48 -1.18 -7.82
N TRP A 155 9.43 -0.58 -9.01
CA TRP A 155 8.21 -0.51 -9.82
C TRP A 155 7.73 -1.86 -10.35
N PHE A 156 8.65 -2.81 -10.56
CA PHE A 156 8.34 -4.11 -11.16
C PHE A 156 8.19 -5.25 -10.16
N HIS A 157 8.77 -5.19 -8.96
CA HIS A 157 8.93 -6.39 -8.11
C HIS A 157 7.65 -7.18 -7.82
N ASP A 158 6.53 -6.48 -7.54
CA ASP A 158 5.19 -7.08 -7.39
C ASP A 158 4.22 -6.64 -8.51
N ALA A 159 4.72 -6.22 -9.67
CA ALA A 159 3.86 -5.83 -10.79
C ALA A 159 2.98 -6.98 -11.27
N VAL A 160 3.40 -8.23 -11.05
CA VAL A 160 2.56 -9.43 -11.08
C VAL A 160 2.37 -9.94 -9.66
N TYR A 161 1.12 -10.16 -9.24
CA TYR A 161 0.81 -10.69 -7.90
C TYR A 161 -0.44 -11.56 -7.95
N ARG A 162 -0.22 -12.87 -7.87
CA ARG A 162 -1.28 -13.89 -7.72
C ARG A 162 -1.25 -14.54 -6.33
N GLY A 163 -0.31 -14.14 -5.47
CA GLY A 163 -0.09 -14.70 -4.15
C GLY A 163 0.69 -16.02 -4.17
N ILE A 164 1.47 -16.29 -5.23
CA ILE A 164 2.25 -17.52 -5.42
C ILE A 164 3.74 -17.17 -5.34
N ALA A 165 4.30 -17.27 -4.13
CA ALA A 165 5.69 -16.95 -3.86
C ALA A 165 6.68 -17.69 -4.80
N GLY A 166 7.68 -16.96 -5.28
CA GLY A 166 8.67 -17.37 -6.26
C GLY A 166 8.18 -17.30 -7.71
N GLN A 167 6.89 -17.55 -7.98
CA GLN A 167 6.35 -17.43 -9.35
C GLN A 167 5.99 -15.99 -9.69
N ASP A 168 5.44 -15.26 -8.73
CA ASP A 168 5.06 -13.86 -8.92
C ASP A 168 6.30 -13.00 -9.22
N GLU A 169 7.40 -13.19 -8.48
CA GLU A 169 8.66 -12.48 -8.67
C GLU A 169 9.31 -12.82 -10.02
N GLU A 170 9.28 -14.08 -10.45
CA GLU A 170 9.78 -14.47 -11.78
C GLU A 170 8.91 -13.92 -12.92
N GLU A 171 7.58 -13.93 -12.77
CA GLU A 171 6.67 -13.32 -13.76
C GLU A 171 6.83 -11.80 -13.82
N SER A 172 7.03 -11.14 -12.67
CA SER A 172 7.37 -9.72 -12.56
C SER A 172 8.72 -9.38 -13.22
N ALA A 173 9.73 -10.22 -13.03
CA ALA A 173 11.05 -10.04 -13.66
C ALA A 173 10.96 -10.15 -15.19
N ARG A 174 10.24 -11.15 -15.71
CA ARG A 174 9.99 -11.30 -17.15
C ARG A 174 9.20 -10.13 -17.73
N LEU A 175 8.21 -9.64 -16.98
CA LEU A 175 7.49 -8.43 -17.36
C LEU A 175 8.44 -7.23 -17.47
N ALA A 176 9.39 -7.09 -16.55
CA ALA A 176 10.42 -6.04 -16.60
C ALA A 176 11.31 -6.21 -17.84
N GLU A 177 11.78 -7.43 -18.13
CA GLU A 177 12.57 -7.75 -19.31
C GLU A 177 11.87 -7.30 -20.59
N ASP A 178 10.61 -7.72 -20.78
CA ASP A 178 9.82 -7.39 -21.96
C ASP A 178 9.56 -5.89 -22.07
N ARG A 179 9.03 -5.27 -21.00
CA ARG A 179 8.55 -3.88 -21.04
C ARG A 179 9.68 -2.86 -21.14
N LEU A 180 10.80 -3.11 -20.46
CA LEU A 180 11.95 -2.20 -20.49
C LEU A 180 12.74 -2.34 -21.80
N ALA A 181 12.83 -3.54 -22.36
CA ALA A 181 13.38 -3.73 -23.70
C ALA A 181 12.53 -3.04 -24.78
N ASP A 182 11.20 -3.18 -24.72
CA ASP A 182 10.28 -2.48 -25.63
C ASP A 182 10.34 -0.95 -25.48
N ALA A 183 10.62 -0.46 -24.26
CA ALA A 183 10.88 0.95 -23.98
C ALA A 183 12.27 1.43 -24.46
N GLY A 184 13.11 0.53 -24.99
CA GLY A 184 14.41 0.87 -25.58
C GLY A 184 15.55 1.04 -24.57
N LEU A 185 15.43 0.48 -23.36
CA LEU A 185 16.51 0.53 -22.38
C LEU A 185 17.71 -0.35 -22.81
N PRO A 186 18.94 0.00 -22.39
CA PRO A 186 20.12 -0.82 -22.64
C PRO A 186 19.96 -2.23 -22.03
N PRO A 187 20.37 -3.31 -22.71
CA PRO A 187 20.22 -4.68 -22.21
C PRO A 187 20.80 -4.90 -20.81
N ALA A 188 21.94 -4.30 -20.50
CA ALA A 188 22.56 -4.42 -19.16
C ALA A 188 21.69 -3.79 -18.05
N GLU A 189 20.97 -2.70 -18.33
CA GLU A 189 20.06 -2.08 -17.37
C GLU A 189 18.82 -2.95 -17.17
N VAL A 190 18.28 -3.52 -18.26
CA VAL A 190 17.15 -4.46 -18.21
C VAL A 190 17.50 -5.72 -17.42
N GLU A 191 18.67 -6.31 -17.68
CA GLU A 191 19.17 -7.49 -16.98
C GLU A 191 19.33 -7.23 -15.48
N GLU A 192 19.86 -6.05 -15.10
CA GLU A 192 20.03 -5.70 -13.70
C GLU A 192 18.68 -5.49 -12.99
N VAL A 193 17.72 -4.79 -13.62
CA VAL A 193 16.38 -4.64 -13.05
C VAL A 193 15.72 -6.00 -12.84
N ALA A 194 15.81 -6.90 -13.82
CA ALA A 194 15.22 -8.24 -13.72
C ALA A 194 15.90 -9.11 -12.66
N ARG A 195 17.23 -8.97 -12.47
CA ARG A 195 17.97 -9.63 -11.39
C ARG A 195 17.50 -9.15 -10.02
N LEU A 196 17.39 -7.84 -9.84
CA LEU A 196 16.92 -7.22 -8.60
C LEU A 196 15.47 -7.61 -8.26
N VAL A 197 14.58 -7.67 -9.26
CA VAL A 197 13.22 -8.18 -9.06
C VAL A 197 13.22 -9.63 -8.58
N ARG A 198 14.01 -10.52 -9.19
CA ARG A 198 14.08 -11.92 -8.74
C ARG A 198 14.62 -12.06 -7.30
N LEU A 199 15.50 -11.16 -6.90
CA LEU A 199 16.10 -11.15 -5.56
C LEU A 199 15.06 -10.93 -4.44
N THR A 200 13.93 -10.27 -4.73
CA THR A 200 12.86 -10.08 -3.73
C THR A 200 12.14 -11.38 -3.37
N SER A 201 12.38 -12.49 -4.08
CA SER A 201 11.80 -13.79 -3.72
C SER A 201 12.40 -14.37 -2.43
N ASP A 202 13.64 -14.02 -2.09
CA ASP A 202 14.34 -14.52 -0.90
C ASP A 202 15.02 -13.49 -0.01
N HIS A 203 15.11 -12.24 -0.47
CA HIS A 203 15.68 -11.12 0.26
C HIS A 203 17.12 -11.38 0.75
N GLN A 204 17.90 -12.16 0.00
CA GLN A 204 19.28 -12.55 0.34
C GLN A 204 20.30 -12.06 -0.71
N PRO A 205 20.58 -10.75 -0.79
CA PRO A 205 21.67 -10.21 -1.61
C PRO A 205 23.02 -10.81 -1.22
N GLU A 206 23.89 -10.96 -2.22
CA GLU A 206 25.28 -11.38 -2.00
C GLU A 206 26.07 -10.27 -1.28
N ALA A 207 27.17 -10.66 -0.62
CA ALA A 207 28.04 -9.68 0.03
C ALA A 207 28.65 -8.70 -1.00
N GLY A 208 28.34 -7.41 -0.84
CA GLY A 208 28.76 -6.34 -1.76
C GLY A 208 27.74 -6.00 -2.85
N ASP A 209 26.56 -6.64 -2.86
CA ASP A 209 25.42 -6.26 -3.71
C ASP A 209 24.64 -5.10 -3.05
N ASP A 210 25.18 -3.88 -3.18
CA ASP A 210 24.59 -2.68 -2.57
C ASP A 210 23.19 -2.37 -3.13
N ASP A 211 22.97 -2.55 -4.44
CA ASP A 211 21.68 -2.34 -5.09
C ASP A 211 20.63 -3.36 -4.61
N GLY A 212 21.02 -4.64 -4.50
CA GLY A 212 20.18 -5.68 -3.93
C GLY A 212 19.85 -5.44 -2.47
N ALA A 213 20.83 -5.02 -1.66
CA ALA A 213 20.63 -4.63 -0.27
C ALA A 213 19.63 -3.49 -0.12
N LEU A 214 19.71 -2.46 -0.96
CA LEU A 214 18.76 -1.34 -0.96
C LEU A 214 17.33 -1.78 -1.27
N LEU A 215 17.13 -2.58 -2.32
CA LEU A 215 15.79 -3.04 -2.69
C LEU A 215 15.18 -3.95 -1.62
N CYS A 216 15.95 -4.93 -1.12
CA CYS A 216 15.45 -5.84 -0.08
C CYS A 216 15.14 -5.10 1.22
N ASP A 217 15.98 -4.16 1.65
CA ASP A 217 15.72 -3.37 2.85
C ASP A 217 14.48 -2.48 2.70
N ALA A 218 14.30 -1.87 1.53
CA ALA A 218 13.15 -1.00 1.26
C ALA A 218 11.83 -1.79 1.19
N ASP A 219 11.83 -2.95 0.55
CA ASP A 219 10.66 -3.84 0.46
C ASP A 219 10.23 -4.37 1.84
N LEU A 220 11.21 -4.73 2.68
CA LEU A 220 10.96 -5.22 4.05
C LEU A 220 10.74 -4.09 5.08
N SER A 221 10.80 -2.81 4.68
CA SER A 221 10.73 -1.66 5.61
C SER A 221 9.43 -1.62 6.43
N VAL A 222 8.33 -2.14 5.91
CA VAL A 222 7.03 -2.24 6.61
C VAL A 222 7.15 -3.00 7.93
N LEU A 223 8.08 -3.95 8.01
CA LEU A 223 8.31 -4.75 9.20
C LEU A 223 8.75 -3.89 10.38
N GLY A 224 9.52 -2.82 10.10
CA GLY A 224 9.95 -1.83 11.08
C GLY A 224 8.88 -0.81 11.50
N GLY A 225 7.63 -0.95 11.05
CA GLY A 225 6.55 -0.02 11.36
C GLY A 225 6.16 0.02 12.84
N GLU A 226 5.64 1.16 13.29
CA GLU A 226 5.01 1.28 14.60
C GLU A 226 3.84 0.30 14.77
N PRO A 227 3.44 -0.07 16.01
CA PRO A 227 2.48 -1.15 16.24
C PRO A 227 1.14 -1.02 15.50
N GLU A 228 0.58 0.18 15.42
CA GLU A 228 -0.70 0.42 14.74
C GLU A 228 -0.58 0.36 13.21
N PRO A 229 0.38 1.04 12.54
CA PRO A 229 0.69 0.79 11.13
C PRO A 229 0.97 -0.69 10.81
N TYR A 230 1.72 -1.39 11.67
CA TYR A 230 2.04 -2.80 11.46
C TYR A 230 0.80 -3.69 11.55
N ALA A 231 -0.09 -3.45 12.52
CA ALA A 231 -1.36 -4.18 12.63
C ALA A 231 -2.24 -3.99 11.40
N ARG A 232 -2.26 -2.79 10.82
CA ARG A 232 -2.97 -2.51 9.56
C ARG A 232 -2.35 -3.24 8.37
N TYR A 233 -1.01 -3.29 8.30
CA TYR A 233 -0.30 -4.12 7.33
C TYR A 233 -0.73 -5.58 7.42
N VAL A 234 -0.69 -6.18 8.61
CA VAL A 234 -1.08 -7.59 8.81
C VAL A 234 -2.54 -7.84 8.42
N ALA A 235 -3.45 -6.93 8.78
CA ALA A 235 -4.86 -7.01 8.40
C ALA A 235 -5.04 -6.93 6.87
N ALA A 236 -4.35 -6.02 6.20
CA ALA A 236 -4.40 -5.89 4.74
C ALA A 236 -3.83 -7.14 4.04
N VAL A 237 -2.73 -7.71 4.53
CA VAL A 237 -2.21 -9.00 4.03
C VAL A 237 -3.24 -10.12 4.23
N ARG A 238 -3.96 -10.16 5.37
CA ARG A 238 -5.03 -11.15 5.55
C ARG A 238 -6.11 -11.03 4.49
N GLU A 239 -6.46 -9.81 4.09
CA GLU A 239 -7.47 -9.56 3.06
C GLU A 239 -6.99 -9.95 1.65
N ASP A 240 -5.70 -9.78 1.31
CA ASP A 240 -5.13 -10.29 0.04
C ASP A 240 -5.38 -11.80 -0.14
N TYR A 241 -5.32 -12.52 0.98
CA TYR A 241 -5.54 -13.97 1.05
C TYR A 241 -6.92 -14.34 1.58
N ALA A 242 -7.93 -13.47 1.48
CA ALA A 242 -9.29 -13.75 2.00
C ALA A 242 -9.93 -15.04 1.43
N HIS A 243 -9.44 -15.50 0.28
CA HIS A 243 -9.85 -16.74 -0.37
C HIS A 243 -9.24 -18.01 0.26
N ILE A 244 -8.19 -17.88 1.07
CA ILE A 244 -7.54 -18.97 1.82
C ILE A 244 -8.20 -19.10 3.20
N GLY A 245 -8.48 -20.34 3.62
CA GLY A 245 -9.06 -20.62 4.93
C GLY A 245 -8.14 -20.20 6.08
N ASP A 246 -8.73 -19.79 7.21
CA ASP A 246 -7.98 -19.18 8.32
C ASP A 246 -6.84 -20.06 8.87
N ALA A 247 -7.05 -21.38 8.95
CA ALA A 247 -6.03 -22.30 9.44
C ALA A 247 -4.82 -22.39 8.50
N ASP A 248 -5.08 -22.46 7.19
CA ASP A 248 -4.04 -22.54 6.16
C ASP A 248 -3.30 -21.21 6.04
N PHE A 249 -4.03 -20.08 6.11
CA PHE A 249 -3.44 -18.75 6.14
C PHE A 249 -2.54 -18.57 7.36
N ALA A 250 -3.02 -18.93 8.56
CA ALA A 250 -2.23 -18.81 9.78
C ALA A 250 -0.96 -19.66 9.73
N ALA A 251 -1.05 -20.89 9.22
CA ALA A 251 0.11 -21.76 9.04
C ALA A 251 1.12 -21.18 8.03
N GLY A 252 0.63 -20.69 6.88
CA GLY A 252 1.44 -20.04 5.85
C GLY A 252 2.10 -18.76 6.35
N ARG A 253 1.35 -17.88 7.01
CA ARG A 253 1.86 -16.63 7.60
C ARG A 253 2.94 -16.91 8.64
N ALA A 254 2.71 -17.87 9.54
CA ALA A 254 3.71 -18.26 10.52
C ALA A 254 4.98 -18.83 9.87
N ALA A 255 4.88 -19.52 8.73
CA ALA A 255 6.04 -19.98 7.97
C ALA A 255 6.83 -18.82 7.35
N VAL A 256 6.15 -17.83 6.76
CA VAL A 256 6.76 -16.59 6.24
C VAL A 256 7.47 -15.83 7.35
N VAL A 257 6.81 -15.61 8.49
CA VAL A 257 7.40 -14.90 9.64
C VAL A 257 8.65 -15.61 10.16
N ARG A 258 8.63 -16.96 10.27
CA ARG A 258 9.81 -17.73 10.66
C ARG A 258 10.95 -17.63 9.64
N ARG A 259 10.65 -17.62 8.34
CA ARG A 259 11.65 -17.41 7.28
C ARG A 259 12.31 -16.04 7.41
N LEU A 260 11.51 -14.98 7.57
CA LEU A 260 12.01 -13.61 7.77
C LEU A 260 12.89 -13.51 9.02
N LEU A 261 12.47 -14.09 10.15
CA LEU A 261 13.28 -14.13 11.38
C LEU A 261 14.57 -14.94 11.25
N ALA A 262 14.67 -15.83 10.26
CA ALA A 262 15.86 -16.62 9.97
C ALA A 262 16.85 -15.90 9.03
N LEU A 263 16.46 -14.79 8.41
CA LEU A 263 17.39 -13.97 7.62
C LEU A 263 18.46 -13.37 8.52
N ASP A 264 19.72 -13.55 8.13
CA ASP A 264 20.88 -13.02 8.84
C ASP A 264 21.86 -12.34 7.85
N PRO A 265 21.84 -11.01 7.75
CA PRO A 265 20.97 -10.08 8.49
C PRO A 265 19.56 -9.97 7.87
N LEU A 266 18.57 -9.56 8.68
CA LEU A 266 17.23 -9.18 8.18
C LEU A 266 17.24 -7.86 7.40
N PHE A 267 18.10 -6.92 7.80
CA PHE A 267 18.35 -5.67 7.09
C PHE A 267 19.84 -5.54 6.82
N HIS A 268 20.22 -5.25 5.58
CA HIS A 268 21.59 -5.32 5.07
C HIS A 268 22.35 -4.02 5.31
N THR A 269 21.77 -2.89 4.92
CA THR A 269 22.39 -1.57 5.09
C THR A 269 22.44 -1.17 6.57
N ALA A 270 23.43 -0.37 6.95
CA ALA A 270 23.52 0.14 8.32
C ALA A 270 22.30 1.02 8.67
N ARG A 271 21.85 1.85 7.72
CA ARG A 271 20.72 2.76 7.91
C ARG A 271 19.41 2.02 8.10
N ALA A 272 19.13 0.97 7.32
CA ALA A 272 17.93 0.15 7.51
C ALA A 272 17.92 -0.54 8.88
N ARG A 273 19.08 -1.03 9.34
CA ARG A 273 19.21 -1.64 10.67
C ARG A 273 18.88 -0.65 11.78
N ASP A 274 19.42 0.57 11.70
CA ASP A 274 19.17 1.62 12.69
C ASP A 274 17.70 2.06 12.69
N LEU A 275 17.06 2.12 11.52
CA LEU A 275 15.68 2.56 11.38
C LEU A 275 14.65 1.50 11.81
N TRP A 276 14.87 0.22 11.46
CA TRP A 276 13.77 -0.75 11.39
C TRP A 276 14.03 -2.07 12.12
N LEU A 277 15.28 -2.48 12.39
CA LEU A 277 15.57 -3.85 12.84
C LEU A 277 14.91 -4.21 14.17
N ASP A 278 15.01 -3.32 15.17
CA ASP A 278 14.47 -3.60 16.50
C ASP A 278 12.93 -3.67 16.48
N ALA A 279 12.29 -2.78 15.71
CA ALA A 279 10.84 -2.79 15.54
C ALA A 279 10.38 -4.04 14.76
N ALA A 280 11.07 -4.39 13.67
CA ALA A 280 10.79 -5.57 12.87
C ALA A 280 10.87 -6.86 13.69
N ARG A 281 11.91 -7.02 14.51
CA ARG A 281 12.04 -8.18 15.39
C ARG A 281 10.90 -8.27 16.40
N ARG A 282 10.54 -7.17 17.05
CA ARG A 282 9.39 -7.13 17.99
C ARG A 282 8.09 -7.52 17.29
N ASN A 283 7.84 -6.92 16.13
CA ASN A 283 6.61 -7.12 15.35
C ASN A 283 6.48 -8.57 14.86
N LEU A 284 7.52 -9.12 14.22
CA LEU A 284 7.54 -10.50 13.74
C LEU A 284 7.42 -11.53 14.87
N GLN A 285 8.10 -11.30 15.99
CA GLN A 285 7.97 -12.18 17.17
C GLN A 285 6.57 -12.12 17.77
N GLY A 286 5.95 -10.93 17.77
CA GLY A 286 4.56 -10.73 18.22
C GLY A 286 3.53 -11.51 17.41
N GLU A 287 3.77 -11.75 16.12
CA GLU A 287 2.88 -12.58 15.29
C GLU A 287 2.94 -14.08 15.60
N LEU A 288 4.02 -14.56 16.23
CA LEU A 288 4.19 -15.97 16.60
C LEU A 288 3.76 -16.27 18.05
N ALA A 289 3.41 -15.24 18.82
CA ALA A 289 3.11 -15.32 20.25
C ALA A 289 1.69 -15.80 20.56
#